data_AF-A0A524AZF7-F1
#
_entry.id   AF-A0A524AZF7-F1
#
_cell.length_a   1.000
_cell.length_b   1.000
_cell.length_c   1.000
_cell.angle_alpha   90.00
_cell.angle_beta   90.00
_cell.angle_gamma   90.00
#
_symmetry.space_group_name_H-M   'P 1'
#
loop_
_entity.id
_entity.type
_entity.pdbx_description
1 polymer ?
#
loop_
_entity_poly.entity_id
_entity_poly.type
_entity_poly.pdbx_seq_one_letter_code
_entity_poly.pdbx_strand_id
1 'polypeptide(L)'
;MLDRLKQMVPTLSRFRFLVQLLTFALSVYGGLLVGSYAAEKISTALPALSCAYDSANGGYCALVPLQHQMDHRVGAVMARAQQITVQVLIPVFVTFTTFLIFFFVLGKAFCAWVCPLGTVQEWLAKLGRRLGLEMRAVPAGKLGKLRPVKWLILLGLVFVVPLLVGLGYAPHSAGNPYCDICPSRIVTTLLTANTEELAIRTGGDGVSLGLGIVANLLAGFMIVAALAIRQPFCRICPMLAMNALFRHASLLRLTKVAHAKCDKCGICTKACPMDIPEIHHQHGRKAFNEDCTLCGRCAEFCPDDKIIQIKFGPLAVFSSAREYYKRRVKGETPEGEVKPIRIIRKPAGETHAG
;
A
#
# COMPACT_ATOMS: atom_id res chain seq x y z
N MET A 1 12.52 36.11 -6.91
CA MET A 1 11.17 35.58 -7.23
C MET A 1 11.17 34.07 -7.48
N LEU A 2 12.13 33.51 -8.23
CA LEU A 2 12.29 32.06 -8.42
C LEU A 2 12.45 31.24 -7.12
N ASP A 3 13.09 31.79 -6.09
CA ASP A 3 13.26 31.09 -4.79
C ASP A 3 11.97 30.98 -3.98
N ARG A 4 11.04 31.93 -4.09
CA ARG A 4 9.70 31.82 -3.48
C ARG A 4 8.83 30.79 -4.22
N LEU A 5 8.96 30.69 -5.54
CA LEU A 5 8.29 29.65 -6.34
C LEU A 5 8.81 28.24 -6.00
N LYS A 6 10.12 28.06 -5.78
CA LYS A 6 10.70 26.79 -5.28
C LYS A 6 10.30 26.43 -3.84
N GLN A 7 9.85 27.41 -3.04
CA GLN A 7 9.28 27.17 -1.71
C GLN A 7 7.80 26.79 -1.76
N MET A 8 7.08 27.16 -2.84
CA MET A 8 5.68 26.78 -3.07
C MET A 8 5.51 25.38 -3.65
N VAL A 9 6.56 24.78 -4.26
CA VAL A 9 6.48 23.39 -4.71
C VAL A 9 6.34 22.49 -3.48
N PRO A 10 5.22 21.77 -3.30
CA PRO A 10 5.06 20.87 -2.18
C PRO A 10 6.17 19.83 -2.22
N THR A 11 6.83 19.59 -1.08
CA THR A 11 7.76 18.47 -0.94
C THR A 11 7.04 17.18 -1.36
N LEU A 12 7.73 16.25 -2.01
CA LEU A 12 7.17 14.98 -2.47
C LEU A 12 6.37 14.27 -1.35
N SER A 13 6.82 14.33 -0.10
CA SER A 13 6.05 13.81 1.03
C SER A 13 4.84 14.63 1.45
N ARG A 14 4.82 15.96 1.30
CA ARG A 14 3.61 16.75 1.53
C ARG A 14 2.59 16.48 0.44
N PHE A 15 3.07 16.39 -0.81
CA PHE A 15 2.25 15.99 -1.95
C PHE A 15 1.67 14.59 -1.74
N ARG A 16 2.49 13.61 -1.34
CA ARG A 16 2.04 12.26 -1.02
C ARG A 16 1.05 12.23 0.13
N PHE A 17 1.29 12.98 1.20
CA PHE A 17 0.35 13.06 2.33
C PHE A 17 -1.00 13.65 1.91
N LEU A 18 -1.00 14.69 1.07
CA LEU A 18 -2.22 15.28 0.54
C LEU A 18 -2.97 14.30 -0.37
N VAL A 19 -2.26 13.61 -1.27
CA VAL A 19 -2.86 12.56 -2.10
C VAL A 19 -3.45 11.45 -1.24
N GLN A 20 -2.71 10.95 -0.25
CA GLN A 20 -3.19 9.92 0.68
C GLN A 20 -4.44 10.36 1.44
N LEU A 21 -4.51 11.61 1.89
CA LEU A 21 -5.66 12.13 2.63
C LEU A 21 -6.89 12.25 1.72
N LEU A 22 -6.72 12.77 0.51
CA LEU A 22 -7.80 12.87 -0.47
C LEU A 22 -8.30 11.49 -0.90
N THR A 23 -7.40 10.56 -1.23
CA THR A 23 -7.78 9.21 -1.63
C THR A 23 -8.38 8.43 -0.47
N PHE A 24 -7.89 8.62 0.76
CA PHE A 24 -8.49 8.00 1.95
C PHE A 24 -9.91 8.50 2.18
N ALA A 25 -10.14 9.82 2.10
CA ALA A 25 -11.48 10.38 2.21
C ALA A 25 -12.41 9.85 1.12
N LEU A 26 -11.95 9.82 -0.13
CA LEU A 26 -12.72 9.28 -1.24
C LEU A 26 -12.95 7.76 -1.12
N SER A 27 -11.99 6.99 -0.61
CA SER A 27 -12.09 5.53 -0.55
C SER A 27 -12.95 5.08 0.62
N VAL A 28 -12.78 5.67 1.80
CA VAL A 28 -13.49 5.25 3.03
C VAL A 28 -14.85 5.94 3.14
N TYR A 29 -14.95 7.21 2.74
CA TYR A 29 -16.18 8.01 2.87
C TYR A 29 -16.78 8.39 1.50
N GLY A 30 -16.37 7.75 0.42
CA GLY A 30 -16.80 8.11 -0.95
C GLY A 30 -18.31 8.05 -1.15
N GLY A 31 -18.97 7.03 -0.58
CA GLY A 31 -20.42 6.91 -0.61
C GLY A 31 -21.13 8.05 0.13
N LEU A 32 -20.53 8.57 1.20
CA LEU A 32 -21.04 9.70 1.97
C LEU A 32 -20.77 11.06 1.28
N LEU A 33 -19.61 11.21 0.64
CA LEU A 33 -19.15 12.48 0.05
C LEU A 33 -19.69 12.74 -1.35
N VAL A 34 -19.77 11.72 -2.19
CA VAL A 34 -20.14 11.85 -3.62
C VAL A 34 -21.52 11.24 -3.91
N GLY A 35 -22.12 10.56 -2.91
CA GLY A 35 -23.35 9.81 -3.05
C GLY A 35 -23.13 8.39 -3.59
N SER A 36 -23.96 7.44 -3.17
CA SER A 36 -23.85 6.01 -3.51
C SER A 36 -23.82 5.75 -5.02
N TYR A 37 -24.62 6.48 -5.79
CA TYR A 37 -24.68 6.32 -7.25
C TYR A 37 -23.38 6.72 -7.96
N ALA A 38 -22.77 7.84 -7.55
CA ALA A 38 -21.49 8.27 -8.12
C ALA A 38 -20.34 7.37 -7.65
N ALA A 39 -20.39 6.88 -6.40
CA ALA A 39 -19.44 5.91 -5.88
C ALA A 39 -19.46 4.59 -6.68
N GLU A 40 -20.63 4.07 -7.08
CA GLU A 40 -20.72 2.88 -7.94
C GLU A 40 -20.14 3.12 -9.34
N LYS A 41 -20.39 4.30 -9.93
CA LYS A 41 -19.80 4.68 -11.23
C LYS A 41 -18.29 4.85 -11.16
N ILE A 42 -17.76 5.37 -10.05
CA ILE A 42 -16.31 5.45 -9.82
C ILE A 42 -15.73 4.05 -9.60
N SER A 43 -16.40 3.19 -8.84
CA SER A 43 -15.99 1.81 -8.56
C SER A 43 -15.87 0.95 -9.82
N THR A 44 -16.77 1.14 -10.78
CA THR A 44 -16.73 0.44 -12.08
C THR A 44 -15.60 0.95 -13.00
N ALA A 45 -15.16 2.20 -12.83
CA ALA A 45 -14.07 2.79 -13.61
C ALA A 45 -12.68 2.58 -12.98
N LEU A 46 -12.59 2.54 -11.65
CA LEU A 46 -11.34 2.47 -10.89
C LEU A 46 -11.37 1.30 -9.89
N PRO A 47 -11.06 0.07 -10.34
CA PRO A 47 -11.04 -1.10 -9.47
C PRO A 47 -9.88 -0.98 -8.48
N ALA A 48 -10.19 -1.12 -7.18
CA ALA A 48 -9.33 -0.96 -6.01
C ALA A 48 -9.32 0.46 -5.41
N LEU A 49 -10.33 0.78 -4.59
CA LEU A 49 -10.26 1.95 -3.69
C LEU A 49 -10.40 1.54 -2.21
N SER A 50 -11.27 0.58 -1.88
CA SER A 50 -11.59 0.26 -0.47
C SER A 50 -12.10 -1.17 -0.26
N CYS A 51 -12.34 -1.55 1.00
CA CYS A 51 -12.91 -2.85 1.33
C CYS A 51 -14.39 -2.90 0.92
N ALA A 52 -14.83 -4.01 0.32
CA ALA A 52 -16.22 -4.16 -0.12
C ALA A 52 -17.24 -4.31 1.01
N TYR A 53 -16.78 -4.65 2.22
CA TYR A 53 -17.64 -4.82 3.40
C TYR A 53 -17.97 -3.49 4.08
N ASP A 54 -17.35 -2.39 3.65
CA ASP A 54 -17.65 -1.05 4.16
C ASP A 54 -18.78 -0.43 3.33
N SER A 55 -19.91 -0.11 3.97
CA SER A 55 -21.11 0.40 3.27
C SER A 55 -20.98 1.85 2.82
N ALA A 56 -20.04 2.63 3.38
CA ALA A 56 -19.80 4.03 3.01
C ALA A 56 -18.65 4.21 2.00
N ASN A 57 -18.13 3.11 1.47
CA ASN A 57 -16.93 3.08 0.64
C ASN A 57 -17.11 3.79 -0.73
N GLY A 58 -16.00 4.20 -1.35
CA GLY A 58 -15.97 4.83 -2.67
C GLY A 58 -15.59 3.90 -3.83
N GLY A 59 -15.37 2.61 -3.56
CA GLY A 59 -15.09 1.61 -4.59
C GLY A 59 -14.54 0.28 -4.06
N TYR A 60 -14.69 -0.78 -4.85
CA TYR A 60 -14.35 -2.14 -4.41
C TYR A 60 -12.89 -2.50 -4.62
N CYS A 61 -12.34 -3.28 -3.69
CA CYS A 61 -11.04 -3.92 -3.85
C CYS A 61 -11.09 -4.86 -5.05
N ALA A 62 -10.12 -4.76 -5.95
CA ALA A 62 -10.08 -5.57 -7.15
C ALA A 62 -9.93 -7.10 -6.91
N LEU A 63 -9.54 -7.52 -5.71
CA LEU A 63 -9.51 -8.93 -5.34
C LEU A 63 -10.91 -9.54 -5.16
N VAL A 64 -11.91 -8.75 -4.77
CA VAL A 64 -13.30 -9.22 -4.57
C VAL A 64 -13.91 -9.72 -5.89
N PRO A 65 -13.96 -8.94 -6.99
CA PRO A 65 -14.51 -9.44 -8.25
C PRO A 65 -13.66 -10.59 -8.81
N LEU A 66 -12.36 -10.62 -8.56
CA LEU A 66 -11.49 -11.73 -8.97
C LEU A 66 -11.88 -13.04 -8.26
N GLN A 67 -12.02 -13.01 -6.92
CA GLN A 67 -12.40 -14.19 -6.13
C GLN A 67 -13.82 -14.65 -6.47
N HIS A 68 -14.77 -13.72 -6.61
CA HIS A 68 -16.14 -14.05 -7.01
C HIS A 68 -16.22 -14.62 -8.44
N GLN A 69 -15.37 -14.17 -9.37
CA GLN A 69 -15.30 -14.76 -10.70
C GLN A 69 -14.74 -16.19 -10.64
N MET A 70 -13.76 -16.46 -9.77
CA MET A 70 -13.20 -17.79 -9.59
C MET A 70 -14.20 -18.77 -8.97
N ASP A 71 -14.89 -18.33 -7.92
CA ASP A 71 -15.89 -19.12 -7.20
C ASP A 71 -17.08 -19.50 -8.10
N HIS A 72 -17.78 -18.50 -8.66
CA HIS A 72 -19.03 -18.75 -9.38
C HIS A 72 -18.88 -19.01 -10.89
N ARG A 73 -17.88 -18.43 -11.56
CA ARG A 73 -17.80 -18.48 -13.04
C ARG A 73 -16.82 -19.52 -13.56
N VAL A 74 -15.67 -19.71 -12.91
CA VAL A 74 -14.66 -20.66 -13.38
C VAL A 74 -15.04 -22.11 -13.03
N GLY A 75 -15.54 -22.35 -11.81
CA GLY A 75 -16.04 -23.67 -11.41
C GLY A 75 -17.21 -24.18 -12.27
N ALA A 76 -18.18 -23.31 -12.55
CA ALA A 76 -19.33 -23.64 -13.39
C ALA A 76 -18.95 -23.90 -14.87
N VAL A 77 -17.93 -23.21 -15.40
CA VAL A 77 -17.42 -23.41 -16.77
C VAL A 77 -16.61 -24.70 -16.90
N MET A 78 -15.80 -25.07 -15.88
CA MET A 78 -15.11 -26.37 -15.88
C MET A 78 -16.09 -27.54 -15.72
N ALA A 79 -17.17 -27.37 -14.96
CA ALA A 79 -18.20 -28.39 -14.79
C ALA A 79 -19.16 -28.54 -16.00
N ARG A 80 -19.30 -27.50 -16.85
CA ARG A 80 -20.15 -27.51 -18.05
C ARG A 80 -19.34 -27.15 -19.29
N ALA A 81 -18.48 -28.09 -19.70
CA ALA A 81 -17.42 -27.88 -20.69
C ALA A 81 -17.85 -27.58 -22.15
N GLN A 82 -19.10 -27.22 -22.48
CA GLN A 82 -19.48 -27.14 -23.91
C GLN A 82 -20.33 -25.94 -24.37
N GLN A 83 -20.99 -25.17 -23.51
CA GLN A 83 -21.74 -23.98 -23.97
C GLN A 83 -21.67 -22.89 -22.90
N ILE A 84 -21.65 -21.62 -23.32
CA ILE A 84 -21.49 -20.39 -22.51
C ILE A 84 -20.03 -19.86 -22.46
N THR A 85 -19.41 -19.70 -23.63
CA THR A 85 -18.15 -18.94 -23.73
C THR A 85 -18.41 -17.42 -23.79
N VAL A 86 -19.49 -16.96 -24.44
CA VAL A 86 -19.67 -15.53 -24.76
C VAL A 86 -20.15 -14.69 -23.56
N GLN A 87 -21.06 -15.21 -22.72
CA GLN A 87 -21.60 -14.44 -21.57
C GLN A 87 -20.63 -14.34 -20.39
N VAL A 88 -19.69 -15.27 -20.26
CA VAL A 88 -18.66 -15.27 -19.20
C VAL A 88 -17.40 -14.53 -19.65
N LEU A 89 -16.98 -14.71 -20.91
CA LEU A 89 -15.73 -14.14 -21.41
C LEU A 89 -15.77 -12.61 -21.47
N ILE A 90 -16.87 -12.00 -21.91
CA ILE A 90 -16.98 -10.54 -22.04
C ILE A 90 -16.77 -9.82 -20.68
N PRO A 91 -17.53 -10.11 -19.61
CA PRO A 91 -17.34 -9.40 -18.34
C PRO A 91 -16.01 -9.73 -17.67
N VAL A 92 -15.46 -10.94 -17.85
CA VAL A 92 -14.11 -11.27 -17.36
C VAL A 92 -13.07 -10.45 -18.10
N PHE A 93 -13.15 -10.38 -19.43
CA PHE A 93 -12.21 -9.65 -20.27
C PHE A 93 -12.26 -8.14 -20.03
N VAL A 94 -13.45 -7.56 -19.88
CA VAL A 94 -13.64 -6.14 -19.54
C VAL A 94 -13.07 -5.84 -18.16
N THR A 95 -13.41 -6.65 -17.14
CA THR A 95 -12.88 -6.45 -15.78
C THR A 95 -11.35 -6.55 -15.76
N PHE A 96 -10.81 -7.56 -16.44
CA PHE A 96 -9.36 -7.79 -16.52
C PHE A 96 -8.66 -6.67 -17.29
N THR A 97 -9.25 -6.17 -18.38
CA THR A 97 -8.69 -5.08 -19.18
C THR A 97 -8.69 -3.75 -18.41
N THR A 98 -9.80 -3.37 -17.79
CA THR A 98 -9.88 -2.16 -16.95
C THR A 98 -8.90 -2.23 -15.78
N PHE A 99 -8.82 -3.41 -15.14
CA PHE A 99 -7.83 -3.68 -14.10
C PHE A 99 -6.40 -3.49 -14.64
N LEU A 100 -6.05 -4.14 -15.76
CA LEU A 100 -4.72 -4.02 -16.36
C LEU A 100 -4.36 -2.58 -16.72
N ILE A 101 -5.28 -1.78 -17.25
CA ILE A 101 -5.04 -0.37 -17.59
C ILE A 101 -4.74 0.45 -16.33
N PHE A 102 -5.51 0.25 -15.25
CA PHE A 102 -5.27 0.95 -13.98
C PHE A 102 -3.90 0.58 -13.39
N PHE A 103 -3.55 -0.71 -13.41
CA PHE A 103 -2.23 -1.20 -12.95
C PHE A 103 -1.09 -0.79 -13.87
N PHE A 104 -1.34 -0.60 -15.16
CA PHE A 104 -0.34 -0.08 -16.09
C PHE A 104 0.06 1.36 -15.76
N VAL A 105 -0.92 2.19 -15.34
CA VAL A 105 -0.69 3.61 -15.04
C VAL A 105 -0.12 3.81 -13.64
N LEU A 106 -0.76 3.29 -12.58
CA LEU A 106 -0.32 3.51 -11.20
C LEU A 106 0.66 2.44 -10.68
N GLY A 107 0.58 1.22 -11.20
CA GLY A 107 1.43 0.09 -10.80
C GLY A 107 1.51 -0.07 -9.29
N LYS A 108 2.74 -0.17 -8.77
CA LYS A 108 2.99 -0.34 -7.33
C LYS A 108 2.79 0.92 -6.50
N ALA A 109 2.70 2.10 -7.14
CA ALA A 109 2.48 3.35 -6.42
C ALA A 109 1.11 3.33 -5.73
N PHE A 110 0.15 2.53 -6.23
CA PHE A 110 -1.14 2.34 -5.59
C PHE A 110 -1.05 2.03 -4.08
N CYS A 111 -0.19 1.07 -3.69
CA CYS A 111 -0.08 0.61 -2.30
C CYS A 111 0.42 1.71 -1.34
N ALA A 112 1.23 2.66 -1.81
CA ALA A 112 1.76 3.74 -0.98
C ALA A 112 1.00 5.06 -1.08
N TRP A 113 0.30 5.30 -2.20
CA TRP A 113 -0.33 6.58 -2.51
C TRP A 113 -1.85 6.56 -2.37
N VAL A 114 -2.50 5.45 -2.71
CA VAL A 114 -3.97 5.36 -2.82
C VAL A 114 -4.58 4.45 -1.75
N CYS A 115 -3.93 3.33 -1.46
CA CYS A 115 -4.47 2.30 -0.57
C CYS A 115 -4.77 2.82 0.86
N PRO A 116 -6.04 2.73 1.33
CA PRO A 116 -6.42 3.27 2.64
C PRO A 116 -5.72 2.54 3.79
N LEU A 117 -5.54 1.21 3.69
CA LEU A 117 -4.84 0.42 4.70
C LEU A 117 -3.34 0.78 4.80
N GLY A 118 -2.71 1.12 3.67
CA GLY A 118 -1.32 1.59 3.65
C GLY A 118 -1.18 2.95 4.34
N THR A 119 -2.14 3.85 4.10
CA THR A 119 -2.23 5.16 4.75
C THR A 119 -2.45 5.05 6.26
N VAL A 120 -3.39 4.21 6.69
CA VAL A 120 -3.65 3.96 8.13
C VAL A 120 -2.40 3.42 8.83
N GLN A 121 -1.72 2.43 8.26
CA GLN A 121 -0.48 1.90 8.85
C GLN A 121 0.62 2.98 8.95
N GLU A 122 0.71 3.89 8.00
CA GLU A 122 1.68 4.98 8.08
C GLU A 122 1.31 6.00 9.16
N TRP A 123 0.02 6.29 9.32
CA TRP A 123 -0.48 7.17 10.38
C TRP A 123 -0.29 6.55 11.76
N LEU A 124 -0.56 5.25 11.90
CA LEU A 124 -0.27 4.48 13.13
C LEU A 124 1.22 4.50 13.43
N ALA A 125 2.10 4.29 12.45
CA ALA A 125 3.53 4.39 12.67
C ALA A 125 3.95 5.81 13.09
N LYS A 126 3.34 6.86 12.52
CA LYS A 126 3.56 8.26 12.95
C LYS A 126 3.09 8.50 14.39
N LEU A 127 1.96 7.91 14.75
CA LEU A 127 1.39 7.98 16.10
C LEU A 127 2.29 7.26 17.11
N GLY A 128 2.73 6.03 16.81
CA GLY A 128 3.65 5.28 17.67
C GLY A 128 4.94 6.04 17.98
N ARG A 129 5.50 6.73 16.98
CA ARG A 129 6.66 7.62 17.18
C ARG A 129 6.36 8.82 18.08
N ARG A 130 5.17 9.40 18.00
CA ARG A 130 4.74 10.49 18.91
C ARG A 130 4.53 10.00 20.34
N LEU A 131 4.16 8.73 20.50
CA LEU A 131 4.04 8.05 21.78
C LEU A 131 5.40 7.59 22.35
N GLY A 132 6.51 7.88 21.67
CA GLY A 132 7.86 7.52 22.12
C GLY A 132 8.27 6.07 21.85
N LEU A 133 7.51 5.33 21.02
CA LEU A 133 7.89 3.97 20.63
C LEU A 133 9.03 4.01 19.61
N GLU A 134 10.09 3.28 19.90
CA GLU A 134 11.21 3.10 18.98
C GLU A 134 10.76 2.29 17.75
N MET A 135 10.96 2.84 16.56
CA MET A 135 10.62 2.14 15.32
C MET A 135 11.64 1.06 15.03
N ARG A 136 11.20 -0.19 15.00
CA ARG A 136 12.09 -1.32 14.71
C ARG A 136 12.07 -1.66 13.23
N ALA A 137 13.24 -1.58 12.59
CA ALA A 137 13.44 -2.13 11.26
C ALA A 137 13.41 -3.67 11.32
N VAL A 138 12.84 -4.31 10.31
CA VAL A 138 12.86 -5.77 10.23
C VAL A 138 14.21 -6.23 9.67
N PRO A 139 14.92 -7.15 10.36
CA PRO A 139 16.22 -7.61 9.90
C PRO A 139 16.11 -8.39 8.59
N ALA A 140 17.11 -8.25 7.72
CA ALA A 140 17.14 -8.84 6.38
C ALA A 140 16.86 -10.35 6.37
N GLY A 141 17.36 -11.09 7.37
CA GLY A 141 17.11 -12.54 7.49
C GLY A 141 15.64 -12.90 7.72
N LYS A 142 14.90 -12.12 8.51
CA LYS A 142 13.45 -12.31 8.67
C LYS A 142 12.70 -11.87 7.41
N LEU A 143 13.12 -10.78 6.79
CA LEU A 143 12.50 -10.29 5.55
C LEU A 143 12.58 -11.34 4.43
N GLY A 144 13.71 -12.03 4.27
CA GLY A 144 13.87 -13.12 3.32
C GLY A 144 12.85 -14.26 3.50
N LYS A 145 12.49 -14.58 4.74
CA LYS A 145 11.47 -15.60 5.06
C LYS A 145 10.03 -15.10 4.88
N LEU A 146 9.78 -13.81 5.06
CA LEU A 146 8.44 -13.22 4.88
C LEU A 146 8.07 -13.01 3.41
N ARG A 147 9.06 -12.79 2.53
CA ARG A 147 8.85 -12.57 1.09
C ARG A 147 8.02 -13.64 0.38
N PRO A 148 8.25 -14.96 0.57
CA PRO A 148 7.41 -15.98 -0.09
C PRO A 148 5.99 -16.05 0.48
N VAL A 149 5.75 -15.60 1.72
CA VAL A 149 4.44 -15.74 2.39
C VAL A 149 3.33 -15.02 1.62
N LYS A 150 3.57 -13.81 1.10
CA LYS A 150 2.57 -13.10 0.28
C LYS A 150 2.19 -13.87 -1.00
N TRP A 151 3.13 -14.62 -1.59
CA TRP A 151 2.89 -15.45 -2.78
C TRP A 151 2.11 -16.70 -2.42
N LEU A 152 2.39 -17.31 -1.26
CA LEU A 152 1.60 -18.41 -0.71
C LEU A 152 0.17 -17.97 -0.38
N ILE A 153 -0.03 -16.79 0.20
CA ILE A 153 -1.36 -16.24 0.48
C ILE A 153 -2.10 -15.93 -0.83
N LEU A 154 -1.41 -15.35 -1.81
CA LEU A 154 -2.01 -15.09 -3.12
C LEU A 154 -2.45 -16.41 -3.78
N LEU A 155 -1.54 -17.37 -3.96
CA LEU A 155 -1.84 -18.63 -4.62
C LEU A 155 -2.87 -19.45 -3.84
N GLY A 156 -2.73 -19.54 -2.51
CA GLY A 156 -3.62 -20.29 -1.64
C GLY A 156 -4.99 -19.65 -1.47
N LEU A 157 -5.07 -18.50 -0.80
CA LEU A 157 -6.34 -17.89 -0.38
C LEU A 157 -7.05 -17.15 -1.52
N VAL A 158 -6.33 -16.58 -2.48
CA VAL A 158 -6.98 -15.84 -3.59
C VAL A 158 -7.35 -16.75 -4.74
N PHE A 159 -6.51 -17.74 -5.08
CA PHE A 159 -6.75 -18.61 -6.24
C PHE A 159 -7.26 -20.02 -5.87
N VAL A 160 -6.51 -20.78 -5.07
CA VAL A 160 -6.81 -22.20 -4.82
C VAL A 160 -8.12 -22.39 -4.06
N VAL A 161 -8.36 -21.65 -2.97
CA VAL A 161 -9.55 -21.87 -2.14
C VAL A 161 -10.85 -21.52 -2.90
N PRO A 162 -10.99 -20.35 -3.56
CA PRO A 162 -12.19 -20.07 -4.36
C PRO A 162 -12.40 -21.07 -5.49
N LEU A 163 -11.31 -21.58 -6.11
CA LEU A 163 -11.41 -22.62 -7.13
C LEU A 163 -11.93 -23.95 -6.56
N LEU A 164 -11.51 -24.35 -5.36
CA LEU A 164 -12.01 -25.56 -4.69
C LEU A 164 -13.49 -25.44 -4.31
N VAL A 165 -13.96 -24.24 -3.90
CA VAL A 165 -15.38 -23.97 -3.66
C VAL A 165 -16.17 -24.08 -4.96
N GLY A 166 -15.68 -23.46 -6.03
CA GLY A 166 -16.32 -23.53 -7.36
C GLY A 166 -16.37 -24.95 -7.94
N LEU A 167 -15.44 -25.84 -7.56
CA LEU A 167 -15.44 -27.27 -7.92
C LEU A 167 -16.30 -28.14 -6.98
N GLY A 168 -16.90 -27.55 -5.94
CA GLY A 168 -17.79 -28.25 -5.00
C GLY A 168 -17.07 -29.01 -3.88
N TYR A 169 -15.75 -28.85 -3.72
CA TYR A 169 -14.97 -29.51 -2.66
C TYR A 169 -15.00 -28.76 -1.31
N ALA A 170 -15.48 -27.51 -1.30
CA ALA A 170 -15.51 -26.66 -0.11
C ALA A 170 -16.87 -25.95 0.04
N PRO A 171 -17.28 -25.58 1.27
CA PRO A 171 -18.55 -24.90 1.49
C PRO A 171 -18.57 -23.51 0.84
N HIS A 172 -19.73 -23.08 0.37
CA HIS A 172 -19.90 -21.77 -0.30
C HIS A 172 -19.59 -20.58 0.63
N SER A 173 -19.58 -20.80 1.95
CA SER A 173 -19.13 -19.80 2.94
C SER A 173 -17.64 -19.46 2.84
N ALA A 174 -16.83 -20.26 2.11
CA ALA A 174 -15.42 -20.01 1.86
C ALA A 174 -15.13 -19.42 0.47
N GLY A 175 -16.12 -18.83 -0.21
CA GLY A 175 -15.94 -18.27 -1.57
C GLY A 175 -14.97 -17.08 -1.64
N ASN A 176 -14.88 -16.24 -0.59
CA ASN A 176 -14.02 -15.06 -0.52
C ASN A 176 -13.07 -15.03 0.69
N PRO A 177 -12.27 -16.10 0.91
CA PRO A 177 -11.61 -16.37 2.19
C PRO A 177 -10.54 -15.31 2.53
N TYR A 178 -9.86 -14.76 1.53
CA TYR A 178 -8.92 -13.67 1.75
C TYR A 178 -9.62 -12.38 2.21
N CYS A 179 -10.74 -12.01 1.58
CA CYS A 179 -11.47 -10.81 1.95
C CYS A 179 -12.11 -10.93 3.33
N ASP A 180 -12.46 -12.15 3.74
CA ASP A 180 -12.94 -12.41 5.10
C ASP A 180 -11.85 -12.24 6.16
N ILE A 181 -10.60 -12.64 5.86
CA ILE A 181 -9.44 -12.51 6.77
C ILE A 181 -8.78 -11.12 6.69
N CYS A 182 -9.02 -10.35 5.63
CA CYS A 182 -8.28 -9.12 5.37
C CYS A 182 -8.51 -8.08 6.48
N PRO A 183 -7.46 -7.56 7.14
CA PRO A 183 -7.61 -6.61 8.23
C PRO A 183 -8.13 -5.25 7.73
N SER A 184 -8.11 -4.99 6.41
CA SER A 184 -8.78 -3.80 5.87
C SER A 184 -10.26 -3.80 6.18
N ARG A 185 -10.93 -4.97 6.24
CA ARG A 185 -12.36 -5.12 6.56
C ARG A 185 -12.67 -4.40 7.86
N ILE A 186 -12.04 -4.84 8.94
CA ILE A 186 -12.24 -4.31 10.29
C ILE A 186 -11.78 -2.84 10.40
N VAL A 187 -10.65 -2.51 9.78
CA VAL A 187 -10.09 -1.14 9.88
C VAL A 187 -10.99 -0.12 9.19
N THR A 188 -11.46 -0.39 7.97
CA THR A 188 -12.29 0.58 7.24
C THR A 188 -13.69 0.66 7.80
N THR A 189 -14.30 -0.46 8.23
CA THR A 189 -15.63 -0.44 8.86
C THR A 189 -15.62 0.28 10.20
N LEU A 190 -14.55 0.13 10.99
CA LEU A 190 -14.41 0.87 12.25
C LEU A 190 -14.28 2.39 12.02
N LEU A 191 -13.64 2.80 10.93
CA LEU A 191 -13.51 4.22 10.56
C LEU A 191 -14.83 4.83 10.10
N THR A 192 -15.75 4.03 9.55
CA THR A 192 -17.11 4.44 9.17
C THR A 192 -18.11 4.24 10.30
N ALA A 193 -17.62 3.96 11.53
CA ALA A 193 -18.40 3.69 12.73
C ALA A 193 -19.35 2.48 12.63
N ASN A 194 -19.09 1.58 11.68
CA ASN A 194 -19.81 0.31 11.58
C ASN A 194 -19.09 -0.78 12.40
N THR A 195 -19.73 -1.22 13.48
CA THR A 195 -19.22 -2.25 14.40
C THR A 195 -19.74 -3.66 14.10
N GLU A 196 -20.63 -3.82 13.11
CA GLU A 196 -21.23 -5.12 12.75
C GLU A 196 -20.17 -6.16 12.36
N GLU A 197 -19.08 -5.70 11.77
CA GLU A 197 -17.99 -6.54 11.31
C GLU A 197 -16.96 -6.87 12.41
N LEU A 198 -16.98 -6.13 13.53
CA LEU A 198 -16.18 -6.43 14.72
C LEU A 198 -16.87 -7.50 15.59
N ALA A 199 -18.19 -7.58 15.54
CA ALA A 199 -18.98 -8.60 16.23
C ALA A 199 -18.75 -9.97 15.58
N ILE A 200 -18.23 -10.93 16.36
CA ILE A 200 -18.06 -12.31 15.91
C ILE A 200 -19.45 -12.88 15.59
N ARG A 201 -19.72 -13.22 14.32
CA ARG A 201 -20.98 -13.87 13.93
C ARG A 201 -21.02 -15.27 14.53
N THR A 202 -21.62 -15.42 15.70
CA THR A 202 -21.75 -16.68 16.45
C THR A 202 -22.85 -17.60 15.89
N GLY A 203 -23.65 -17.14 14.92
CA GLY A 203 -24.78 -17.87 14.35
C GLY A 203 -24.56 -18.51 12.96
N GLY A 204 -23.31 -18.61 12.47
CA GLY A 204 -22.98 -19.19 11.16
C GLY A 204 -22.24 -20.54 11.23
N ASP A 205 -21.89 -21.10 10.06
CA ASP A 205 -21.06 -22.32 9.94
C ASP A 205 -19.73 -22.16 10.71
N GLY A 206 -19.19 -23.25 11.28
CA GLY A 206 -17.92 -23.22 12.03
C GLY A 206 -16.73 -22.59 11.28
N VAL A 207 -16.76 -22.61 9.93
CA VAL A 207 -15.78 -21.94 9.06
C VAL A 207 -15.90 -20.42 9.14
N SER A 208 -17.11 -19.87 9.11
CA SER A 208 -17.34 -18.41 9.19
C SER A 208 -16.91 -17.84 10.54
N LEU A 209 -17.14 -18.61 11.62
CA LEU A 209 -16.71 -18.27 12.97
C LEU A 209 -15.18 -18.29 13.08
N GLY A 210 -14.54 -19.32 12.54
CA GLY A 210 -13.08 -19.42 12.50
C GLY A 210 -12.42 -18.28 11.72
N LEU A 211 -12.96 -17.95 10.54
CA LEU A 211 -12.47 -16.83 9.73
C LEU A 211 -12.65 -15.47 10.43
N GLY A 212 -13.78 -15.25 11.09
CA GLY A 212 -14.03 -14.03 11.86
C GLY A 212 -13.08 -13.85 13.05
N ILE A 213 -12.78 -14.92 13.80
CA ILE A 213 -11.80 -14.89 14.89
C ILE A 213 -10.41 -14.56 14.34
N VAL A 214 -9.98 -15.22 13.26
CA VAL A 214 -8.69 -14.98 12.62
C VAL A 214 -8.60 -13.53 12.13
N ALA A 215 -9.66 -13.01 11.49
CA ALA A 215 -9.71 -11.64 11.01
C ALA A 215 -9.54 -10.62 12.15
N ASN A 216 -10.26 -10.80 13.26
CA ASN A 216 -10.17 -9.93 14.43
C ASN A 216 -8.80 -9.99 15.11
N LEU A 217 -8.24 -11.19 15.28
CA LEU A 217 -6.88 -11.37 15.82
C LEU A 217 -5.82 -10.73 14.92
N LEU A 218 -5.93 -10.92 13.61
CA LEU A 218 -5.02 -10.34 12.63
C LEU A 218 -5.13 -8.81 12.60
N ALA A 219 -6.34 -8.26 12.65
CA ALA A 219 -6.57 -6.82 12.70
C ALA A 219 -5.99 -6.20 13.98
N GLY A 220 -6.24 -6.81 15.14
CA GLY A 220 -5.66 -6.38 16.42
C GLY A 220 -4.13 -6.45 16.43
N PHE A 221 -3.56 -7.58 16.00
CA PHE A 221 -2.11 -7.74 15.86
C PHE A 221 -1.52 -6.70 14.90
N MET A 222 -2.19 -6.44 13.77
CA MET A 222 -1.73 -5.47 12.78
C MET A 222 -1.71 -4.05 13.35
N ILE A 223 -2.76 -3.62 14.08
CA ILE A 223 -2.81 -2.29 14.70
C ILE A 223 -1.66 -2.11 15.69
N VAL A 224 -1.44 -3.10 16.58
CA VAL A 224 -0.35 -3.07 17.55
C VAL A 224 1.01 -3.09 16.85
N ALA A 225 1.20 -3.98 15.88
CA ALA A 225 2.46 -4.09 15.13
C ALA A 225 2.75 -2.82 14.30
N ALA A 226 1.72 -2.13 13.78
CA ALA A 226 1.88 -0.91 13.00
C ALA A 226 2.37 0.29 13.83
N LEU A 227 2.24 0.23 15.17
CA LEU A 227 2.81 1.25 16.07
C LEU A 227 4.34 1.12 16.20
N ALA A 228 4.89 -0.10 16.13
CA ALA A 228 6.32 -0.38 16.31
C ALA A 228 7.07 -0.65 14.99
N ILE A 229 6.37 -1.13 13.95
CA ILE A 229 6.93 -1.53 12.67
C ILE A 229 6.26 -0.75 11.54
N ARG A 230 7.04 -0.30 10.56
CA ARG A 230 6.51 0.38 9.38
C ARG A 230 5.81 -0.62 8.46
N GLN A 231 4.52 -0.42 8.22
CA GLN A 231 3.72 -1.13 7.22
C GLN A 231 3.82 -2.68 7.29
N PRO A 232 3.54 -3.31 8.45
CA PRO A 232 3.69 -4.75 8.62
C PRO A 232 2.79 -5.56 7.67
N PHE A 233 1.54 -5.14 7.46
CA PHE A 233 0.60 -5.88 6.61
C PHE A 233 0.95 -5.76 5.12
N CYS A 234 1.49 -4.62 4.69
CA CYS A 234 1.90 -4.44 3.29
C CYS A 234 2.94 -5.48 2.84
N ARG A 235 3.71 -6.08 3.76
CA ARG A 235 4.71 -7.12 3.47
C ARG A 235 4.11 -8.49 3.17
N ILE A 236 2.93 -8.78 3.73
CA ILE A 236 2.23 -10.06 3.55
C ILE A 236 1.02 -9.94 2.60
N CYS A 237 0.67 -8.73 2.20
CA CYS A 237 -0.51 -8.45 1.40
C CYS A 237 -0.40 -9.08 -0.02
N PRO A 238 -1.33 -9.97 -0.43
CA PRO A 238 -1.35 -10.56 -1.76
C PRO A 238 -1.59 -9.53 -2.86
N MET A 239 -2.22 -8.39 -2.55
CA MET A 239 -2.40 -7.30 -3.52
C MET A 239 -1.05 -6.71 -3.95
N LEU A 240 -0.07 -6.62 -3.03
CA LEU A 240 1.28 -6.19 -3.38
C LEU A 240 2.00 -7.23 -4.25
N ALA A 241 1.77 -8.54 -3.99
CA ALA A 241 2.32 -9.63 -4.80
C ALA A 241 1.76 -9.62 -6.22
N MET A 242 0.45 -9.44 -6.36
CA MET A 242 -0.21 -9.28 -7.66
C MET A 242 0.35 -8.07 -8.42
N ASN A 243 0.55 -6.92 -7.76
CA ASN A 243 1.17 -5.74 -8.37
C ASN A 243 2.65 -5.95 -8.69
N ALA A 244 3.32 -6.87 -7.98
CA ALA A 244 4.69 -7.24 -8.28
C ALA A 244 4.82 -8.00 -9.60
N LEU A 245 3.80 -8.78 -9.99
CA LEU A 245 3.77 -9.46 -11.28
C LEU A 245 3.75 -8.46 -12.44
N PHE A 246 2.99 -7.37 -12.31
CA PHE A 246 2.88 -6.31 -13.32
C PHE A 246 3.99 -5.24 -13.25
N ARG A 247 5.05 -5.47 -12.45
CA ARG A 247 6.14 -4.48 -12.25
C ARG A 247 6.86 -4.07 -13.53
N HIS A 248 6.85 -4.92 -14.55
CA HIS A 248 7.53 -4.68 -15.81
C HIS A 248 6.70 -3.85 -16.78
N ALA A 249 5.38 -3.85 -16.63
CA ALA A 249 4.46 -3.08 -17.47
C ALA A 249 4.20 -1.65 -16.95
N SER A 250 4.40 -1.38 -15.65
CA SER A 250 4.13 -0.07 -15.03
C SER A 250 4.97 1.09 -15.65
N LEU A 251 4.29 2.20 -16.00
CA LEU A 251 4.94 3.44 -16.47
C LEU A 251 5.76 4.13 -15.38
N LEU A 252 5.25 4.12 -14.15
CA LEU A 252 5.94 4.62 -12.97
C LEU A 252 7.00 3.64 -12.49
N ARG A 253 8.24 4.11 -12.41
CA ARG A 253 9.38 3.30 -11.98
C ARG A 253 10.43 4.11 -11.24
N LEU A 254 11.05 3.49 -10.25
CA LEU A 254 12.25 4.00 -9.59
C LEU A 254 13.50 3.41 -10.27
N THR A 255 14.50 4.25 -10.50
CA THR A 255 15.82 3.82 -10.99
C THR A 255 16.92 4.47 -10.16
N LYS A 256 17.97 3.70 -9.89
CA LYS A 256 19.16 4.16 -9.18
C LYS A 256 20.36 4.19 -10.13
N VAL A 257 20.99 5.34 -10.29
CA VAL A 257 22.24 5.49 -11.05
C VAL A 257 23.40 4.99 -10.19
N ALA A 258 24.40 4.36 -10.80
CA ALA A 258 25.61 3.92 -10.10
C ALA A 258 26.43 5.12 -9.64
N HIS A 259 26.89 5.10 -8.40
CA HIS A 259 27.69 6.17 -7.82
C HIS A 259 28.56 5.64 -6.69
N ALA A 260 29.82 6.06 -6.64
CA ALA A 260 30.85 5.52 -5.74
C ALA A 260 30.52 5.62 -4.24
N LYS A 261 29.65 6.55 -3.85
CA LYS A 261 29.24 6.73 -2.44
C LYS A 261 28.08 5.82 -2.00
N CYS A 262 27.42 5.14 -2.94
CA CYS A 262 26.23 4.34 -2.62
C CYS A 262 26.55 3.22 -1.63
N ASP A 263 27.68 2.52 -1.81
CA ASP A 263 28.07 1.39 -0.96
C ASP A 263 28.45 1.79 0.46
N LYS A 264 28.71 3.08 0.72
CA LYS A 264 29.10 3.59 2.05
C LYS A 264 27.96 4.24 2.82
N CYS A 265 26.87 4.65 2.16
CA CYS A 265 25.87 5.51 2.82
C CYS A 265 24.75 4.76 3.56
N GLY A 266 24.14 3.73 2.96
CA GLY A 266 23.03 2.96 3.53
C GLY A 266 21.73 3.74 3.87
N ILE A 267 21.68 5.06 3.61
CA ILE A 267 20.55 5.92 4.01
C ILE A 267 19.25 5.50 3.32
N CYS A 268 19.34 5.04 2.07
CA CYS A 268 18.18 4.60 1.31
C CYS A 268 17.47 3.38 1.91
N THR A 269 18.20 2.44 2.52
CA THR A 269 17.64 1.28 3.22
C THR A 269 16.97 1.70 4.53
N LYS A 270 17.60 2.59 5.30
CA LYS A 270 17.00 3.17 6.52
C LYS A 270 15.70 3.94 6.22
N ALA A 271 15.70 4.70 5.12
CA ALA A 271 14.54 5.46 4.66
C ALA A 271 13.40 4.62 4.06
N CYS A 272 13.67 3.37 3.68
CA CYS A 272 12.68 2.51 3.05
C CYS A 272 11.68 1.98 4.10
N PRO A 273 10.36 2.25 3.99
CA PRO A 273 9.40 1.69 4.94
C PRO A 273 9.28 0.16 4.87
N MET A 274 9.71 -0.42 3.74
CA MET A 274 9.73 -1.87 3.52
C MET A 274 11.08 -2.52 3.88
N ASP A 275 12.02 -1.75 4.45
CA ASP A 275 13.34 -2.22 4.91
C ASP A 275 14.14 -3.01 3.85
N ILE A 276 14.07 -2.61 2.57
CA ILE A 276 14.70 -3.32 1.44
C ILE A 276 16.23 -3.12 1.46
N PRO A 277 17.05 -4.16 1.78
CA PRO A 277 18.50 -4.02 1.85
C PRO A 277 19.17 -3.88 0.48
N GLU A 278 18.56 -4.43 -0.58
CA GLU A 278 19.16 -4.45 -1.93
C GLU A 278 19.35 -3.05 -2.51
N ILE A 279 18.58 -2.05 -2.06
CA ILE A 279 18.69 -0.66 -2.51
C ILE A 279 20.08 -0.08 -2.20
N HIS A 280 20.77 -0.58 -1.17
CA HIS A 280 22.12 -0.12 -0.80
C HIS A 280 23.14 -0.51 -1.87
N HIS A 281 23.23 -1.79 -2.20
CA HIS A 281 24.32 -2.37 -2.99
C HIS A 281 24.02 -2.53 -4.49
N GLN A 282 22.74 -2.59 -4.87
CA GLN A 282 22.37 -2.79 -6.28
C GLN A 282 22.11 -1.45 -6.98
N HIS A 283 22.16 -1.47 -8.32
CA HIS A 283 21.94 -0.31 -9.19
C HIS A 283 20.91 -0.61 -10.29
N GLY A 284 20.49 0.45 -10.98
CA GLY A 284 19.48 0.41 -12.04
C GLY A 284 18.09 0.08 -11.50
N ARG A 285 17.35 -0.74 -12.24
CA ARG A 285 16.02 -1.25 -11.84
C ARG A 285 16.08 -2.39 -10.84
N LYS A 286 17.21 -3.12 -10.79
CA LYS A 286 17.39 -4.27 -9.89
C LYS A 286 17.47 -3.86 -8.43
N ALA A 287 17.94 -2.62 -8.17
CA ALA A 287 17.97 -2.01 -6.84
C ALA A 287 16.62 -2.02 -6.10
N PHE A 288 15.50 -2.01 -6.83
CA PHE A 288 14.17 -2.00 -6.24
C PHE A 288 13.54 -3.38 -6.36
N ASN A 289 13.45 -4.07 -5.22
CA ASN A 289 12.86 -5.40 -5.12
C ASN A 289 11.35 -5.38 -5.40
N GLU A 290 10.75 -6.57 -5.53
CA GLU A 290 9.32 -6.76 -5.73
C GLU A 290 8.45 -6.14 -4.62
N ASP A 291 8.97 -6.06 -3.40
CA ASP A 291 8.30 -5.44 -2.24
C ASP A 291 8.24 -3.90 -2.30
N CYS A 292 8.91 -3.27 -3.27
CA CYS A 292 8.95 -1.81 -3.35
C CYS A 292 7.58 -1.23 -3.71
N THR A 293 7.01 -0.43 -2.82
CA THR A 293 5.72 0.25 -2.98
C THR A 293 5.80 1.57 -3.75
N LEU A 294 6.95 1.90 -4.36
CA LEU A 294 7.18 3.17 -5.09
C LEU A 294 6.80 4.44 -4.28
N CYS A 295 7.00 4.43 -2.96
CA CYS A 295 6.67 5.57 -2.07
C CYS A 295 7.56 6.80 -2.24
N GLY A 296 8.74 6.66 -2.88
CA GLY A 296 9.66 7.76 -3.17
C GLY A 296 10.52 8.25 -1.99
N ARG A 297 10.37 7.74 -0.76
CA ARG A 297 11.18 8.17 0.41
C ARG A 297 12.68 8.03 0.18
N CYS A 298 13.14 7.00 -0.52
CA CYS A 298 14.56 6.83 -0.83
C CYS A 298 15.10 7.96 -1.71
N ALA A 299 14.30 8.50 -2.64
CA ALA A 299 14.69 9.65 -3.46
C ALA A 299 14.74 10.95 -2.64
N GLU A 300 13.88 11.08 -1.62
CA GLU A 300 13.85 12.22 -0.70
C GLU A 300 15.07 12.29 0.22
N PHE A 301 15.51 11.14 0.73
CA PHE A 301 16.60 11.05 1.71
C PHE A 301 17.97 10.74 1.07
N CYS A 302 18.07 10.74 -0.25
CA CYS A 302 19.36 10.58 -0.92
C CYS A 302 20.13 11.92 -0.94
N PRO A 303 21.35 11.98 -0.38
CA PRO A 303 22.13 13.21 -0.27
C PRO A 303 22.84 13.63 -1.57
N ASP A 304 22.98 12.72 -2.53
CA ASP A 304 23.63 12.96 -3.82
C ASP A 304 22.59 13.28 -4.91
N ASP A 305 22.95 14.17 -5.83
CA ASP A 305 22.07 14.67 -6.88
C ASP A 305 21.86 13.62 -8.00
N LYS A 306 20.61 13.51 -8.47
CA LYS A 306 20.19 12.68 -9.63
C LYS A 306 20.47 11.18 -9.52
N ILE A 307 20.84 10.68 -8.35
CA ILE A 307 21.12 9.25 -8.12
C ILE A 307 19.85 8.41 -8.13
N ILE A 308 18.82 8.80 -7.37
CA ILE A 308 17.54 8.08 -7.34
C ILE A 308 16.51 8.92 -8.08
N GLN A 309 15.89 8.33 -9.11
CA GLN A 309 14.94 9.02 -9.98
C GLN A 309 13.62 8.26 -10.05
N ILE A 310 12.52 8.99 -9.89
CA ILE A 310 11.16 8.53 -10.18
C ILE A 310 10.89 8.91 -11.64
N LYS A 311 10.78 7.91 -12.51
CA LYS A 311 10.49 8.07 -13.93
C LYS A 311 9.03 7.69 -14.22
N PHE A 312 8.36 8.50 -15.01
CA PHE A 312 7.09 8.17 -15.67
C PHE A 312 7.41 7.94 -17.15
N GLY A 313 7.54 6.67 -17.54
CA GLY A 313 8.06 6.31 -18.86
C GLY A 313 9.50 6.82 -19.09
N PRO A 314 9.75 7.66 -20.11
CA PRO A 314 11.07 8.26 -20.36
C PRO A 314 11.37 9.48 -19.47
N LEU A 315 10.34 10.18 -18.97
CA LEU A 315 10.49 11.45 -18.26
C LEU A 315 10.81 11.22 -16.77
N ALA A 316 11.81 11.92 -16.23
CA ALA A 316 12.08 11.94 -14.80
C ALA A 316 11.18 12.99 -14.12
N VAL A 317 10.18 12.54 -13.37
CA VAL A 317 9.23 13.41 -12.65
C VAL A 317 9.86 13.96 -11.37
N PHE A 318 10.71 13.16 -10.72
CA PHE A 318 11.43 13.58 -9.52
C PHE A 318 12.82 12.93 -9.47
N SER A 319 13.82 13.69 -9.05
CA SER A 319 15.18 13.20 -8.87
C SER A 319 15.70 13.63 -7.50
N SER A 320 16.53 12.78 -6.89
CA SER A 320 17.23 13.14 -5.66
C SER A 320 18.03 14.42 -5.84
N ALA A 321 18.05 15.25 -4.80
CA ALA A 321 18.83 16.48 -4.79
C ALA A 321 19.36 16.76 -3.38
N ARG A 322 20.60 17.20 -3.27
CA ARG A 322 21.27 17.47 -1.99
C ARG A 322 20.54 18.55 -1.17
N GLU A 323 20.05 19.58 -1.85
CA GLU A 323 19.25 20.64 -1.22
C GLU A 323 17.89 20.15 -0.72
N TYR A 324 17.33 19.12 -1.37
CA TYR A 324 16.11 18.47 -0.89
C TYR A 324 16.38 17.66 0.37
N TYR A 325 17.46 16.88 0.38
CA TYR A 325 17.93 16.12 1.56
C TYR A 325 18.14 17.02 2.78
N LYS A 326 18.90 18.12 2.63
CA LYS A 326 19.16 19.08 3.73
C LYS A 326 17.86 19.63 4.33
N ARG A 327 16.85 19.93 3.51
CA ARG A 327 15.55 20.41 3.98
C ARG A 327 14.77 19.32 4.71
N ARG A 328 14.80 18.07 4.24
CA ARG A 328 14.05 16.98 4.90
C ARG A 328 14.64 16.56 6.24
N VAL A 329 15.97 16.45 6.33
CA VAL A 329 16.66 16.04 7.56
C VAL A 329 16.53 17.05 8.72
N LYS A 330 16.13 18.29 8.43
CA LYS A 330 15.77 19.28 9.46
C LYS A 330 14.46 18.92 10.18
N GLY A 331 13.51 18.27 9.52
CA GLY A 331 12.22 17.91 10.10
C GLY A 331 12.12 16.45 10.55
N GLU A 332 12.69 15.52 9.77
CA GLU A 332 12.52 14.09 9.99
C GLU A 332 13.84 13.34 9.71
N THR A 333 14.20 12.36 10.54
CA THR A 333 15.33 11.47 10.27
C THR A 333 14.98 10.47 9.15
N PRO A 334 15.95 9.83 8.47
CA PRO A 334 15.68 8.77 7.51
C PRO A 334 14.82 7.64 8.08
N GLU A 335 15.02 7.30 9.35
CA GLU A 335 14.29 6.24 10.06
C GLU A 335 12.84 6.65 10.39
N GLY A 336 12.55 7.97 10.34
CA GLY A 336 11.22 8.55 10.43
C GLY A 336 10.96 9.33 11.72
N GLU A 337 11.95 9.46 12.59
CA GLU A 337 11.84 10.21 13.85
C GLU A 337 11.72 11.71 13.54
N VAL A 338 10.73 12.35 14.16
CA VAL A 338 10.51 13.79 14.00
C VAL A 338 11.49 14.49 14.94
N LYS A 339 12.37 15.33 14.39
CA LYS A 339 13.27 16.12 15.24
C LYS A 339 12.45 17.18 15.96
N PRO A 340 12.54 17.28 17.31
CA PRO A 340 11.87 18.35 18.02
C PRO A 340 12.42 19.69 17.49
N ILE A 341 11.53 20.62 17.17
CA ILE A 341 11.89 21.96 16.75
C ILE A 341 12.52 22.64 17.97
N ARG A 342 13.86 22.59 18.10
CA ARG A 342 14.57 23.43 19.06
C ARG A 342 14.42 24.87 18.57
N ILE A 343 13.46 25.60 19.13
CA ILE A 343 13.40 27.06 19.03
C ILE A 343 14.58 27.58 19.85
N ILE A 344 15.75 27.69 19.22
CA ILE A 344 16.88 28.38 19.82
C ILE A 344 16.50 29.86 19.81
N ARG A 345 16.03 30.38 20.96
CA ARG A 345 15.97 31.83 21.16
C ARG A 345 17.40 32.33 21.04
N LYS A 346 17.68 33.07 19.96
CA LYS A 346 18.93 33.80 19.82
C LYS A 346 18.99 34.78 20.99
N PRO A 347 19.99 34.72 21.89
CA PRO A 347 20.12 35.75 22.91
C PRO A 347 20.22 37.10 22.20
N ALA A 348 19.40 38.06 22.66
CA ALA A 348 19.47 39.44 22.19
C ALA A 348 20.91 39.92 22.40
N GLY A 349 21.49 40.51 21.37
CA GLY A 349 22.89 40.90 21.36
C GLY A 349 23.21 41.79 22.56
N GLU A 350 24.25 41.40 23.30
CA GLU A 350 24.98 42.32 24.15
C GLU A 350 25.58 43.40 23.23
N THR A 351 25.06 44.61 23.35
CA THR A 351 25.69 45.83 22.87
C THR A 351 27.04 45.96 23.57
N HIS A 352 28.12 45.57 22.91
CA HIS A 352 29.45 46.00 23.29
C HIS A 352 29.57 47.49 22.98
N ALA A 353 29.33 48.32 23.99
CA ALA A 353 29.90 49.66 24.06
C ALA A 353 31.29 49.51 24.68
N GLY A 354 32.31 49.82 23.90
CA GLY A 354 33.71 49.93 24.30
C GLY A 354 34.36 50.99 23.44
#